data_AF-A0AA40FH01-F1
#
_entry.id   AF-A0AA40FH01-F1
#
_cell.length_a   1.000
_cell.length_b   1.000
_cell.length_c   1.000
_cell.angle_alpha   90.00
_cell.angle_beta   90.00
_cell.angle_gamma   90.00
#
_symmetry.space_group_name_H-M   'P 1'
#
loop_
_entity.id
_entity.type
_entity.pdbx_description
1 polymer ?
#
loop_
_entity_poly.entity_id
_entity_poly.type
_entity_poly.pdbx_seq_one_letter_code
_entity_poly.pdbx_strand_id
1 'polypeptide(L)'
;MERRRRLYKNLKIESALKKMGVSPKEMLPPSAVLPLLTNEEIYGLFSTVHFLPLEIFDDEEYDCRTAEDWINLGVIDGKHYPLPATVFVPRFRSEDEMFSLEDNQLNNLFTWTNAAISHYNHERKLWSVLTLDGRKRKFEIPRIYIRFFAEDPRNYVKRLKVAIEHRRTAEASIKY
;
A
#
# COMPACT_ATOMS: atom_id res chain seq x y z
N MET A 1 -0.54 18.19 -19.63
CA MET A 1 -0.43 17.15 -18.57
C MET A 1 0.81 17.32 -17.68
N GLU A 2 1.98 17.77 -18.16
CA GLU A 2 3.19 17.94 -17.31
C GLU A 2 3.04 18.84 -16.07
N ARG A 3 2.28 19.95 -16.16
CA ARG A 3 2.21 20.92 -15.07
C ARG A 3 1.55 20.35 -13.81
N ARG A 4 0.60 19.43 -13.96
CA ARG A 4 -0.05 18.70 -12.87
C ARG A 4 0.88 17.64 -12.26
N ARG A 5 1.67 16.94 -13.09
CA ARG A 5 2.68 15.95 -12.62
C ARG A 5 3.73 16.57 -11.69
N ARG A 6 4.17 17.81 -11.94
CA ARG A 6 5.12 18.52 -11.06
C ARG A 6 4.51 18.90 -9.71
N LEU A 7 3.22 19.24 -9.66
CA LEU A 7 2.51 19.61 -8.43
C LEU A 7 2.30 18.40 -7.51
N TYR A 8 1.96 17.23 -8.06
CA TYR A 8 1.68 16.02 -7.29
C TYR A 8 2.92 15.24 -6.85
N LYS A 9 4.09 15.51 -7.44
CA LYS A 9 5.38 14.91 -7.03
C LYS A 9 5.81 15.36 -5.63
N ASN A 10 5.47 16.58 -5.23
CA ASN A 10 5.88 17.15 -3.93
C ASN A 10 4.87 16.90 -2.80
N LEU A 11 3.68 16.37 -3.12
CA LEU A 11 2.68 16.01 -2.12
C LEU A 11 3.02 14.65 -1.52
N LYS A 12 3.49 14.65 -0.27
CA LYS A 12 3.66 13.43 0.52
C LYS A 12 2.29 12.77 0.72
N ILE A 13 2.15 11.53 0.30
CA ILE A 13 0.95 10.71 0.47
C ILE A 13 0.46 10.67 1.93
N GLU A 14 1.39 10.67 2.87
CA GLU A 14 1.14 10.73 4.32
C GLU A 14 0.24 11.91 4.72
N SER A 15 0.41 13.07 4.06
CA SER A 15 -0.41 14.24 4.32
C SER A 15 -1.85 14.07 3.84
N ALA A 16 -2.07 13.33 2.75
CA ALA A 16 -3.39 13.01 2.23
C ALA A 16 -4.08 11.95 3.10
N LEU A 17 -3.34 10.94 3.55
CA LEU A 17 -3.82 9.92 4.49
C LEU A 17 -4.27 10.56 5.82
N LYS A 18 -3.44 11.43 6.40
CA LYS A 18 -3.77 12.14 7.65
C LYS A 18 -5.03 12.99 7.52
N LYS A 19 -5.22 13.68 6.38
CA LYS A 19 -6.43 14.47 6.12
C LYS A 19 -7.70 13.61 6.02
N MET A 20 -7.58 12.36 5.59
CA MET A 20 -8.69 11.43 5.44
C MET A 20 -8.92 10.56 6.68
N GLY A 21 -8.07 10.71 7.70
CA GLY A 21 -8.12 9.95 8.96
C GLY A 21 -7.64 8.51 8.83
N VAL A 22 -6.84 8.20 7.81
CA VAL A 22 -6.31 6.84 7.58
C VAL A 22 -4.95 6.68 8.25
N SER A 23 -4.81 5.68 9.11
CA SER A 23 -3.59 5.32 9.81
C SER A 23 -2.87 4.14 9.14
N PRO A 24 -1.53 4.05 9.22
CA PRO A 24 -0.77 2.94 8.64
C PRO A 24 -1.21 1.56 9.11
N LYS A 25 -1.60 1.40 10.39
CA LYS A 25 -2.04 0.11 10.93
C LYS A 25 -3.28 -0.46 10.23
N GLU A 26 -4.16 0.42 9.74
CA GLU A 26 -5.33 0.03 8.95
C GLU A 26 -4.97 -0.48 7.55
N MET A 27 -3.73 -0.35 7.11
CA MET A 27 -3.30 -0.83 5.79
C MET A 27 -2.40 -2.06 5.89
N LEU A 28 -2.11 -2.55 7.10
CA LEU A 28 -1.18 -3.67 7.24
C LEU A 28 -1.79 -4.96 6.67
N PRO A 29 -1.00 -5.76 5.93
CA PRO A 29 -1.44 -7.06 5.49
C PRO A 29 -1.52 -8.03 6.69
N PRO A 30 -2.52 -8.92 6.75
CA PRO A 30 -2.65 -9.88 7.86
C PRO A 30 -1.39 -10.74 8.04
N SER A 31 -0.70 -11.08 6.94
CA SER A 31 0.55 -11.84 6.98
C SER A 31 1.70 -11.16 7.74
N ALA A 32 1.66 -9.83 7.89
CA ALA A 32 2.64 -9.08 8.66
C ALA A 32 2.22 -8.85 10.12
N VAL A 33 0.92 -8.93 10.42
CA VAL A 33 0.36 -8.59 11.74
C VAL A 33 0.06 -9.84 12.56
N LEU A 34 -0.61 -10.84 11.97
CA LEU A 34 -1.05 -12.03 12.69
C LEU A 34 0.09 -12.80 13.38
N PRO A 35 1.29 -12.97 12.79
CA PRO A 35 2.40 -13.65 13.47
C PRO A 35 2.93 -12.90 14.70
N LEU A 36 2.57 -11.63 14.87
CA LEU A 36 3.00 -10.77 15.95
C LEU A 36 2.02 -10.77 17.13
N LEU A 37 0.85 -11.40 17.00
CA LEU A 37 -0.23 -11.32 17.98
C LEU A 37 -0.54 -12.68 18.60
N THR A 38 -1.07 -12.64 19.81
CA THR A 38 -1.58 -13.81 20.55
C THR A 38 -2.95 -14.24 20.02
N ASN A 39 -3.36 -15.47 20.35
CA ASN A 39 -4.70 -15.96 19.98
C ASN A 39 -5.83 -15.12 20.57
N GLU A 40 -5.67 -14.57 21.78
CA GLU A 40 -6.68 -13.71 22.40
C GLU A 40 -6.80 -12.36 21.66
N GLU A 41 -5.68 -11.81 21.19
CA GLU A 41 -5.69 -10.58 20.37
C GLU A 41 -6.30 -10.81 18.99
N ILE A 42 -6.14 -12.00 18.40
CA ILE A 42 -6.68 -12.34 17.07
C ILE A 42 -8.16 -12.73 17.14
N TYR A 43 -8.55 -13.59 18.08
CA TYR A 43 -9.87 -14.23 18.14
C TYR A 43 -10.74 -13.76 19.31
N GLY A 44 -10.24 -12.86 20.16
CA GLY A 44 -11.01 -12.30 21.26
C GLY A 44 -12.24 -11.54 20.79
N LEU A 45 -13.26 -11.50 21.64
CA LEU A 45 -14.57 -10.90 21.36
C LEU A 45 -14.47 -9.42 20.91
N PHE A 46 -13.45 -8.71 21.40
CA PHE A 46 -13.18 -7.31 21.07
C PHE A 46 -11.97 -7.12 20.15
N SER A 47 -11.56 -8.17 19.41
CA SER A 47 -10.43 -8.08 18.49
C SER A 47 -10.71 -7.07 17.37
N THR A 48 -9.82 -6.09 17.25
CA THR A 48 -9.80 -5.08 16.18
C THR A 48 -8.81 -5.42 15.06
N VAL A 49 -8.24 -6.63 15.11
CA VAL A 49 -7.23 -7.10 14.16
C VAL A 49 -7.90 -7.45 12.83
N HIS A 50 -7.31 -6.96 11.75
CA HIS A 50 -7.72 -7.30 10.40
C HIS A 50 -7.16 -8.66 10.00
N PHE A 51 -8.03 -9.57 9.57
CA PHE A 51 -7.69 -10.92 9.13
C PHE A 51 -7.93 -11.13 7.63
N LEU A 52 -8.66 -10.22 6.96
CA LEU A 52 -8.82 -10.25 5.51
C LEU A 52 -7.76 -9.39 4.81
N PRO A 53 -7.16 -9.87 3.71
CA PRO A 53 -6.26 -9.08 2.87
C PRO A 53 -6.98 -7.85 2.28
N LEU A 54 -6.32 -6.69 2.31
CA LEU A 54 -6.92 -5.43 1.87
C LEU A 54 -7.13 -5.40 0.34
N GLU A 55 -6.26 -6.06 -0.41
CA GLU A 55 -6.29 -6.15 -1.87
C GLU A 55 -7.55 -6.80 -2.44
N ILE A 56 -8.31 -7.54 -1.63
CA ILE A 56 -9.61 -8.13 -2.06
C ILE A 56 -10.68 -7.05 -2.19
N PHE A 57 -10.56 -5.95 -1.43
CA PHE A 57 -11.51 -4.84 -1.39
C PHE A 57 -11.10 -3.69 -2.29
N ASP A 58 -10.06 -3.90 -3.11
CA ASP A 58 -9.50 -2.89 -3.97
C ASP A 58 -10.39 -2.67 -5.19
N ASP A 59 -11.03 -1.51 -5.26
CA ASP A 59 -11.83 -1.11 -6.41
C ASP A 59 -10.92 -0.58 -7.53
N GLU A 60 -10.56 -1.48 -8.44
CA GLU A 60 -9.75 -1.16 -9.61
C GLU A 60 -10.50 -0.26 -10.63
N GLU A 61 -11.84 -0.20 -10.60
CA GLU A 61 -12.63 0.68 -11.48
C GLU A 61 -12.46 2.16 -11.13
N TYR A 62 -11.98 2.46 -9.93
CA TYR A 62 -11.60 3.81 -9.52
C TYR A 62 -10.32 4.30 -10.24
N ASP A 63 -9.50 3.38 -10.78
CA ASP A 63 -8.33 3.72 -11.60
C ASP A 63 -8.75 3.87 -13.07
N CYS A 64 -8.54 5.04 -13.65
CA CYS A 64 -8.86 5.28 -15.06
C CYS A 64 -7.86 4.63 -16.04
N ARG A 65 -6.97 3.76 -15.55
CA ARG A 65 -5.88 3.14 -16.30
C ARG A 65 -5.74 1.67 -15.91
N THR A 66 -5.67 0.81 -16.91
CA THR A 66 -5.35 -0.61 -16.69
C THR A 66 -3.87 -0.80 -16.35
N ALA A 67 -3.48 -2.02 -15.94
CA ALA A 67 -2.08 -2.33 -15.70
C ALA A 67 -1.22 -2.13 -16.96
N GLU A 68 -1.76 -2.45 -18.14
CA GLU A 68 -1.09 -2.21 -19.42
C GLU A 68 -0.92 -0.72 -19.69
N ASP A 69 -1.95 0.09 -19.45
CA ASP A 69 -1.86 1.56 -19.59
C ASP A 69 -0.74 2.12 -18.72
N TRP A 70 -0.60 1.61 -17.49
CA TRP A 70 0.47 2.00 -16.59
C TRP A 70 1.84 1.65 -17.17
N ILE A 71 2.05 0.39 -17.57
CA ILE A 71 3.32 -0.09 -18.14
C ILE A 71 3.69 0.70 -19.42
N ASN A 72 2.70 1.00 -20.26
CA ASN A 72 2.88 1.74 -21.50
C ASN A 72 3.34 3.20 -21.28
N LEU A 73 3.03 3.82 -20.13
CA LEU A 73 3.58 5.15 -19.79
C LEU A 73 5.09 5.12 -19.56
N GLY A 74 5.66 3.96 -19.27
CA GLY A 74 7.09 3.76 -19.10
C GLY A 74 7.82 3.59 -20.42
N VAL A 75 7.10 3.43 -21.54
CA VAL A 75 7.71 3.25 -22.86
C VAL A 75 8.09 4.61 -23.43
N ILE A 76 9.39 4.84 -23.57
CA ILE A 76 9.97 6.03 -24.20
C ILE A 76 10.91 5.53 -25.29
N ASP A 77 10.67 5.94 -26.53
CA ASP A 77 11.45 5.54 -27.72
C ASP A 77 11.60 4.00 -27.87
N GLY A 78 10.51 3.26 -27.60
CA GLY A 78 10.48 1.79 -27.68
C GLY A 78 11.21 1.07 -26.54
N LYS A 79 11.74 1.80 -25.54
CA LYS A 79 12.38 1.23 -24.37
C LYS A 79 11.50 1.36 -23.13
N HIS A 80 11.38 0.27 -22.37
CA HIS A 80 10.65 0.26 -21.10
C HIS A 80 11.51 0.83 -19.98
N TYR A 81 11.04 1.95 -19.41
CA TYR A 81 11.59 2.55 -18.20
C TYR A 81 10.68 2.25 -17.00
N PRO A 82 11.26 2.04 -15.80
CA PRO A 82 10.46 1.82 -14.62
C PRO A 82 9.67 3.07 -14.24
N LEU A 83 8.46 2.85 -13.75
CA LEU A 83 7.54 3.91 -13.34
C LEU A 83 7.88 4.38 -11.93
N PRO A 84 8.00 5.69 -11.69
CA PRO A 84 8.20 6.23 -10.35
C PRO A 84 6.91 6.17 -9.54
N ALA A 85 7.01 5.66 -8.32
CA ALA A 85 5.91 5.51 -7.39
C ALA A 85 6.36 5.66 -5.92
N THR A 86 5.39 5.77 -5.03
CA THR A 86 5.55 5.50 -3.59
C THR A 86 4.82 4.22 -3.25
N VAL A 87 5.44 3.36 -2.46
CA VAL A 87 4.90 2.04 -2.09
C VAL A 87 4.86 1.87 -0.59
N PHE A 88 3.85 1.17 -0.10
CA PHE A 88 3.71 0.81 1.30
C PHE A 88 4.33 -0.57 1.53
N VAL A 89 5.52 -0.58 2.12
CA VAL A 89 6.34 -1.79 2.31
C VAL A 89 6.90 -1.84 3.73
N PRO A 90 7.36 -3.01 4.22
CA PRO A 90 7.95 -3.13 5.55
C PRO A 90 9.05 -2.07 5.76
N ARG A 91 9.00 -1.39 6.89
CA ARG A 91 10.08 -0.48 7.29
C ARG A 91 11.33 -1.31 7.54
N PHE A 92 12.47 -0.83 7.07
CA PHE A 92 13.73 -1.46 7.47
C PHE A 92 13.95 -1.27 8.97
N ARG A 93 14.29 -2.35 9.66
CA ARG A 93 14.66 -2.36 11.08
C ARG A 93 16.09 -2.83 11.21
N SER A 94 16.88 -2.15 12.02
CA SER A 94 18.20 -2.68 12.42
C SER A 94 18.01 -3.87 13.34
N GLU A 95 18.97 -4.79 13.35
CA GLU A 95 18.94 -5.96 14.24
C GLU A 95 18.91 -5.56 15.72
N ASP A 96 19.47 -4.39 16.06
CA ASP A 96 19.49 -3.83 17.41
C ASP A 96 18.16 -3.14 17.83
N GLU A 97 17.17 -3.05 16.93
CA GLU A 97 15.91 -2.36 17.22
C GLU A 97 14.97 -3.27 18.02
N MET A 98 14.84 -3.00 19.33
CA MET A 98 13.84 -3.66 20.19
C MET A 98 12.41 -3.39 19.69
N PHE A 99 11.68 -4.47 19.38
CA PHE A 99 10.28 -4.38 18.98
C PHE A 99 9.35 -4.70 20.16
N SER A 100 8.54 -3.72 20.58
CA SER A 100 7.39 -3.94 21.49
C SER A 100 6.09 -3.87 20.69
N LEU A 101 5.11 -4.69 21.05
CA LEU A 101 3.78 -4.74 20.42
C LEU A 101 2.85 -3.60 20.90
N GLU A 102 3.40 -2.40 21.05
CA GLU A 102 2.58 -1.23 21.40
C GLU A 102 1.88 -0.68 20.15
N ASP A 103 0.70 -0.09 20.30
CA ASP A 103 -0.12 0.44 19.19
C ASP A 103 0.60 1.52 18.35
N ASN A 104 1.60 2.20 18.96
CA ASN A 104 2.50 3.12 18.27
C ASN A 104 3.49 2.42 17.32
N GLN A 105 3.83 1.14 17.57
CA GLN A 105 4.76 0.36 16.76
C GLN A 105 4.10 -0.30 15.54
N LEU A 106 2.81 -0.66 15.61
CA LEU A 106 2.08 -1.16 14.43
C LEU A 106 2.03 -0.11 13.32
N ASN A 107 1.79 1.15 13.68
CA ASN A 107 1.83 2.26 12.72
C ASN A 107 3.21 2.49 12.08
N ASN A 108 4.27 1.93 12.66
CA ASN A 108 5.65 2.04 12.20
C ASN A 108 6.20 0.72 11.62
N LEU A 109 5.38 -0.33 11.47
CA LEU A 109 5.76 -1.59 10.84
C LEU A 109 6.07 -1.41 9.35
N PHE A 110 5.27 -0.59 8.67
CA PHE A 110 5.38 -0.31 7.24
C PHE A 110 5.55 1.20 7.02
N THR A 111 6.16 1.58 5.92
CA THR A 111 6.37 3.00 5.58
C THR A 111 6.25 3.23 4.08
N TRP A 112 5.81 4.44 3.72
CA TRP A 112 5.74 4.89 2.34
C TRP A 112 7.13 5.21 1.82
N THR A 113 7.60 4.37 0.90
CA THR A 113 8.95 4.45 0.35
C THR A 113 8.89 4.78 -1.14
N ASN A 114 9.77 5.65 -1.63
CA ASN A 114 9.91 5.85 -3.08
C ASN A 114 10.40 4.55 -3.74
N ALA A 115 9.81 4.19 -4.87
CA ALA A 115 10.15 2.99 -5.60
C ALA A 115 10.04 3.16 -7.11
N ALA A 116 10.69 2.23 -7.81
CA ALA A 116 10.66 2.05 -9.24
C ALA A 116 9.88 0.77 -9.55
N ILE A 117 8.83 0.87 -10.37
CA ILE A 117 7.95 -0.24 -10.73
C ILE A 117 8.25 -0.68 -12.15
N SER A 118 8.50 -1.97 -12.36
CA SER A 118 9.03 -2.46 -13.65
C SER A 118 8.10 -3.39 -14.42
N HIS A 119 7.35 -4.26 -13.74
CA HIS A 119 6.58 -5.32 -14.36
C HIS A 119 5.30 -5.60 -13.58
N TYR A 120 4.29 -6.13 -14.26
CA TYR A 120 3.05 -6.60 -13.67
C TYR A 120 2.81 -8.05 -14.07
N ASN A 121 2.57 -8.90 -13.08
CA ASN A 121 2.22 -10.31 -13.27
C ASN A 121 0.70 -10.45 -13.25
N HIS A 122 0.10 -10.79 -14.40
CA HIS A 122 -1.36 -10.93 -14.56
C HIS A 122 -1.95 -12.13 -13.80
N GLU A 123 -1.20 -13.24 -13.69
CA GLU A 123 -1.68 -14.44 -13.00
C GLU A 123 -1.83 -14.20 -11.50
N ARG A 124 -0.83 -13.53 -10.91
CA ARG A 124 -0.76 -13.27 -9.46
C ARG A 124 -1.34 -11.91 -9.08
N LYS A 125 -1.63 -11.05 -10.06
CA LYS A 125 -2.03 -9.65 -9.89
C LYS A 125 -1.06 -8.82 -9.03
N LEU A 126 0.24 -9.06 -9.20
CA LEU A 126 1.30 -8.41 -8.42
C LEU A 126 2.21 -7.54 -9.30
N TRP A 127 2.66 -6.44 -8.74
CA TRP A 127 3.63 -5.53 -9.35
C TRP A 127 5.03 -5.79 -8.81
N SER A 128 6.02 -5.85 -9.71
CA SER A 128 7.43 -5.90 -9.33
C SER A 128 7.93 -4.50 -8.97
N VAL A 129 8.41 -4.38 -7.74
CA VAL A 129 8.80 -3.11 -7.11
C VAL A 129 10.26 -3.16 -6.67
N LEU A 130 10.99 -2.08 -6.94
CA LEU A 130 12.34 -1.84 -6.44
C LEU A 130 12.36 -0.56 -5.59
N THR A 131 12.66 -0.67 -4.30
CA THR A 131 12.74 0.52 -3.42
C THR A 131 13.96 1.39 -3.74
N LEU A 132 13.79 2.70 -3.60
CA LEU A 132 14.81 3.73 -3.82
C LEU A 132 15.30 4.34 -2.49
N ASP A 133 15.24 3.56 -1.41
CA ASP A 133 15.67 3.91 -0.05
C ASP A 133 17.17 3.68 0.21
N GLY A 134 17.98 3.63 -0.86
CA GLY A 134 19.40 3.28 -0.80
C GLY A 134 19.70 1.79 -0.68
N ARG A 135 18.71 0.96 -0.29
CA ARG A 135 18.88 -0.49 -0.06
C ARG A 135 18.48 -1.36 -1.25
N LYS A 136 17.74 -0.79 -2.21
CA LYS A 136 17.32 -1.49 -3.45
C LYS A 136 16.58 -2.81 -3.18
N ARG A 137 15.67 -2.81 -2.20
CA ARG A 137 14.88 -3.98 -1.82
C ARG A 137 13.84 -4.28 -2.91
N LYS A 138 13.63 -5.56 -3.20
CA LYS A 138 12.68 -6.01 -4.22
C LYS A 138 11.44 -6.58 -3.54
N PHE A 139 10.28 -6.21 -4.06
CA PHE A 139 8.99 -6.70 -3.57
C PHE A 139 8.06 -7.04 -4.73
N GLU A 140 7.11 -7.92 -4.47
CA GLU A 140 5.94 -8.16 -5.31
C GLU A 140 4.71 -7.81 -4.50
N ILE A 141 4.03 -6.71 -4.84
CA ILE A 141 2.89 -6.21 -4.04
C ILE A 141 1.67 -5.92 -4.90
N PRO A 142 0.45 -6.08 -4.35
CA PRO A 142 -0.79 -5.67 -5.00
C PRO A 142 -0.87 -4.17 -5.31
N ARG A 143 -1.75 -3.81 -6.25
CA ARG A 143 -2.00 -2.44 -6.70
C ARG A 143 -2.38 -1.49 -5.57
N ILE A 144 -3.14 -1.96 -4.58
CA ILE A 144 -3.59 -1.16 -3.44
C ILE A 144 -2.46 -0.61 -2.58
N TYR A 145 -1.26 -1.21 -2.57
CA TYR A 145 -0.10 -0.73 -1.80
C TYR A 145 0.83 0.17 -2.60
N ILE A 146 0.45 0.48 -3.85
CA ILE A 146 1.24 1.27 -4.78
C ILE A 146 0.51 2.57 -5.06
N ARG A 147 1.22 3.69 -4.96
CA ARG A 147 0.78 4.98 -5.47
C ARG A 147 1.73 5.46 -6.55
N PHE A 148 1.31 5.45 -7.81
CA PHE A 148 2.11 6.01 -8.90
C PHE A 148 2.28 7.53 -8.74
N PHE A 149 3.32 8.13 -9.31
CA PHE A 149 3.46 9.60 -9.28
C PHE A 149 2.57 10.31 -10.29
N ALA A 150 2.04 9.58 -11.28
CA ALA A 150 1.15 10.16 -12.29
C ALA A 150 -0.32 10.21 -11.84
N GLU A 151 -0.68 9.58 -10.72
CA GLU A 151 -2.04 9.61 -10.14
C GLU A 151 -2.21 10.75 -9.12
N ASP A 152 -3.46 11.21 -8.97
CA ASP A 152 -3.82 12.19 -7.96
C ASP A 152 -3.85 11.51 -6.58
N PRO A 153 -3.03 11.97 -5.60
CA PRO A 153 -2.98 11.34 -4.29
C PRO A 153 -4.32 11.39 -3.54
N ARG A 154 -5.19 12.36 -3.83
CA ARG A 154 -6.52 12.43 -3.20
C ARG A 154 -7.43 11.32 -3.69
N ASN A 155 -7.37 11.01 -4.98
CA ASN A 155 -8.14 9.94 -5.58
C ASN A 155 -7.65 8.59 -5.06
N TYR A 156 -6.34 8.38 -5.02
CA TYR A 156 -5.75 7.18 -4.44
C TYR A 156 -6.18 6.94 -2.99
N VAL A 157 -6.06 7.97 -2.13
CA VAL A 157 -6.44 7.82 -0.71
C VAL A 157 -7.95 7.60 -0.55
N LYS A 158 -8.80 8.14 -1.43
CA LYS A 158 -10.24 7.84 -1.42
C LYS A 158 -10.50 6.36 -1.71
N ARG A 159 -9.93 5.81 -2.79
CA ARG A 159 -10.00 4.38 -3.13
C ARG A 159 -9.54 3.51 -1.97
N LEU A 160 -8.38 3.85 -1.40
CA LEU A 160 -7.82 3.13 -0.26
C LEU A 160 -8.73 3.16 0.97
N LYS A 161 -9.34 4.32 1.26
CA LYS A 161 -10.30 4.46 2.37
C LYS A 161 -11.54 3.60 2.14
N VAL A 162 -12.09 3.59 0.93
CA VAL A 162 -13.24 2.74 0.59
C VAL A 162 -12.91 1.26 0.81
N ALA A 163 -11.73 0.81 0.35
CA ALA A 163 -11.27 -0.56 0.58
C ALA A 163 -11.15 -0.91 2.08
N ILE A 164 -10.62 0.01 2.90
CA ILE A 164 -10.52 -0.17 4.35
C ILE A 164 -11.91 -0.31 4.99
N GLU A 165 -12.86 0.55 4.61
CA GLU A 165 -14.23 0.50 5.14
C GLU A 165 -14.94 -0.78 4.68
N HIS A 166 -14.82 -1.18 3.42
CA HIS A 166 -15.38 -2.45 2.93
C HIS A 166 -14.80 -3.65 3.66
N ARG A 167 -13.48 -3.66 3.91
CA ARG A 167 -12.85 -4.72 4.72
C ARG A 167 -13.46 -4.78 6.11
N ARG A 168 -13.60 -3.63 6.79
CA ARG A 168 -14.20 -3.55 8.12
C ARG A 168 -15.62 -4.11 8.14
N THR A 169 -16.45 -3.70 7.18
CA THR A 169 -17.83 -4.19 7.07
C THR A 169 -17.86 -5.69 6.83
N ALA A 170 -17.05 -6.21 5.90
CA ALA A 170 -16.98 -7.63 5.61
C ALA A 170 -16.50 -8.46 6.83
N GLU A 171 -15.46 -8.01 7.52
CA GLU A 171 -14.96 -8.67 8.73
C GLU A 171 -16.00 -8.64 9.87
N ALA A 172 -16.73 -7.54 10.02
CA ALA A 172 -17.82 -7.45 10.99
C ALA A 172 -18.97 -8.42 10.65
N SER A 173 -19.34 -8.55 9.38
CA SER A 173 -20.36 -9.50 8.90
C SER A 173 -19.95 -10.98 8.99
N ILE A 174 -18.67 -11.28 9.16
CA ILE A 174 -18.19 -12.65 9.41
C ILE A 174 -18.22 -12.98 10.91
N LYS A 175 -18.00 -11.97 11.76
CA LYS A 175 -17.97 -12.11 13.22
C LYS A 175 -19.37 -12.17 13.85
N TYR A 176 -20.40 -11.64 13.18
CA TYR A 176 -21.80 -11.57 13.63
C TYR A 176 -22.74 -12.21 12.61
#